data_AF-A0A0N0GDR0-F1
#
_entry.id   AF-A0A0N0GDR0-F1
#
_cell.length_a   1.000
_cell.length_b   1.000
_cell.length_c   1.000
_cell.angle_alpha   90.00
_cell.angle_beta   90.00
_cell.angle_gamma   90.00
#
_symmetry.space_group_name_H-M   'P 1'
#
loop_
_entity.id
_entity.type
_entity.pdbx_description
1 polymer ?
#
loop_
_entity_poly.entity_id
_entity_poly.type
_entity_poly.pdbx_seq_one_letter_code
_entity_poly.pdbx_strand_id
1 'polypeptide(L)'
;MSYIKLDNVRSAVLIQLRSNDCNEDKGWTFTLRTYIDPVTTLWISIDQLRGQPANTIVAAGVLLVEGYSGDENITGKLSCVNVTVSP
;
A
#
# COMPACT_ATOMS: atom_id res chain seq x y z
N MET A 1 8.82 -11.24 6.22
CA MET A 1 8.93 -9.86 5.70
C MET A 1 8.17 -9.81 4.40
N SER A 2 7.33 -8.79 4.24
CA SER A 2 6.44 -8.64 3.07
C SER A 2 6.89 -7.44 2.25
N TYR A 3 6.97 -7.62 0.93
CA TYR A 3 7.42 -6.60 -0.01
C TYR A 3 6.43 -6.50 -1.16
N ILE A 4 6.32 -5.30 -1.73
CA ILE A 4 5.58 -5.06 -2.97
C ILE A 4 6.50 -4.42 -4.01
N LYS A 5 6.17 -4.61 -5.29
CA LYS A 5 6.80 -3.92 -6.42
C LYS A 5 5.68 -3.49 -7.35
N LEU A 6 5.72 -2.23 -7.79
CA LEU A 6 4.86 -1.76 -8.87
C LEU A 6 5.63 -1.89 -10.18
N ASP A 7 4.99 -2.42 -11.22
CA ASP A 7 5.59 -2.56 -12.53
C ASP A 7 4.61 -2.06 -13.60
N ASN A 8 5.00 -0.99 -14.29
CA ASN A 8 4.20 -0.35 -15.33
C ASN A 8 2.77 0.01 -14.88
N VAL A 9 2.63 0.50 -13.65
CA VAL A 9 1.32 0.87 -13.09
C VAL A 9 0.96 2.28 -13.54
N ARG A 10 -0.29 2.48 -13.98
CA ARG A 10 -0.81 3.81 -14.38
C ARG A 10 -0.84 4.79 -13.21
N SER A 11 -0.97 6.08 -13.48
CA SER A 11 -1.31 7.06 -12.43
C SER A 11 -2.74 6.86 -11.92
N ALA A 12 -3.05 7.45 -10.76
CA ALA A 12 -4.36 7.41 -10.11
C ALA A 12 -4.87 6.00 -9.73
N VAL A 13 -3.96 5.04 -9.59
CA VAL A 13 -4.27 3.70 -9.06
C VAL A 13 -4.17 3.72 -7.55
N LEU A 14 -5.22 3.27 -6.88
CA LEU A 14 -5.24 3.03 -5.44
C LEU A 14 -4.94 1.55 -5.18
N ILE A 15 -3.96 1.30 -4.32
CA ILE A 15 -3.51 -0.04 -3.96
C ILE A 15 -3.60 -0.15 -2.44
N GLN A 16 -4.54 -0.94 -1.97
CA GLN A 16 -4.78 -1.15 -0.56
C GLN A 16 -4.24 -2.52 -0.16
N LEU A 17 -3.32 -2.53 0.79
CA LEU A 17 -2.67 -3.71 1.36
C LEU A 17 -3.34 -4.01 2.71
N ARG A 18 -3.81 -5.24 2.91
CA ARG A 18 -4.53 -5.62 4.15
C ARG A 18 -3.96 -6.91 4.75
N SER A 19 -3.98 -6.99 6.09
CA SER A 19 -3.54 -8.18 6.83
C SER A 19 -4.60 -9.28 6.91
N ASN A 20 -5.85 -8.90 6.70
CA ASN A 20 -7.03 -9.73 6.81
C ASN A 20 -7.67 -9.96 5.43
N ASP A 21 -8.78 -10.69 5.43
CA ASP A 21 -9.55 -10.94 4.21
C ASP A 21 -10.19 -9.64 3.68
N CYS A 22 -10.39 -9.55 2.37
CA CYS A 22 -10.82 -8.33 1.69
C CYS A 22 -12.17 -7.76 2.17
N ASN A 23 -12.97 -8.54 2.93
CA ASN A 23 -14.30 -8.19 3.41
C ASN A 23 -14.35 -7.93 4.93
N GLU A 24 -13.21 -7.91 5.61
CA GLU A 24 -13.15 -7.70 7.05
C GLU A 24 -12.53 -6.33 7.39
N ASP A 25 -12.95 -5.73 8.49
CA ASP A 25 -12.43 -4.44 8.99
C ASP A 25 -11.62 -4.64 10.27
N LYS A 26 -10.61 -5.50 10.20
CA LYS A 26 -9.70 -5.83 11.32
C LYS A 26 -8.25 -5.83 10.84
N GLY A 27 -7.33 -5.87 11.79
CA GLY A 27 -5.90 -5.88 11.50
C GLY A 27 -5.41 -4.60 10.87
N TRP A 28 -4.33 -4.66 10.09
CA TRP A 28 -3.68 -3.49 9.52
C TRP A 28 -4.06 -3.28 8.05
N THR A 29 -4.15 -2.01 7.67
CA THR A 29 -4.38 -1.58 6.29
C THR A 29 -3.43 -0.45 5.91
N PHE A 30 -2.87 -0.50 4.69
CA PHE A 30 -2.12 0.59 4.07
C PHE A 30 -2.69 0.91 2.71
N THR A 31 -2.94 2.18 2.41
CA THR A 31 -3.43 2.60 1.10
C THR A 31 -2.37 3.42 0.38
N LEU A 32 -1.96 2.94 -0.78
CA LEU A 32 -1.00 3.60 -1.68
C LEU A 32 -1.73 4.19 -2.88
N ARG A 33 -1.25 5.32 -3.39
CA ARG A 33 -1.74 5.95 -4.61
C ARG A 33 -0.58 6.24 -5.55
N THR A 34 -0.72 5.83 -6.79
CA THR A 34 0.21 6.25 -7.85
C THR A 34 -0.17 7.63 -8.37
N TYR A 35 0.82 8.48 -8.62
CA TYR A 35 0.60 9.84 -9.15
C TYR A 35 1.43 10.17 -10.40
N ILE A 36 2.26 9.23 -10.86
CA ILE A 36 3.02 9.30 -12.12
C ILE A 36 2.53 8.17 -13.05
N ASP A 37 2.49 8.42 -14.36
CA ASP A 37 2.13 7.44 -15.39
C ASP A 37 3.24 7.29 -16.44
N PRO A 38 3.83 6.08 -16.65
CA PRO A 38 3.74 4.88 -15.80
C PRO A 38 4.71 4.95 -14.62
N VAL A 39 4.42 4.19 -13.55
CA VAL A 39 5.32 4.00 -12.41
C VAL A 39 5.82 2.56 -12.32
N THR A 40 7.14 2.42 -12.23
CA THR A 40 7.83 1.19 -11.85
C THR A 40 8.72 1.50 -10.66
N THR A 41 8.58 0.72 -9.59
CA THR A 41 9.34 0.93 -8.35
C THR A 41 10.35 -0.19 -8.13
N LEU A 42 11.33 0.06 -7.26
CA LEU A 42 12.07 -1.00 -6.59
C LEU A 42 11.16 -1.72 -5.58
N TRP A 43 11.68 -2.75 -4.93
CA TRP A 43 11.00 -3.44 -3.84
C TRP A 43 10.75 -2.49 -2.67
N ILE A 44 9.48 -2.31 -2.33
CA ILE A 44 9.02 -1.53 -1.18
C ILE A 44 8.69 -2.53 -0.09
N SER A 45 9.44 -2.48 1.03
CA SER A 45 9.06 -3.17 2.26
C SER A 45 7.73 -2.60 2.78
N ILE A 46 6.84 -3.46 3.27
CA ILE A 46 5.60 -3.01 3.91
C ILE A 46 5.89 -2.45 5.31
N ASP A 47 6.93 -2.96 5.97
CA ASP A 47 7.29 -2.56 7.33
C ASP A 47 7.73 -1.08 7.42
N GLN A 48 8.39 -0.56 6.37
CA GLN A 48 8.76 0.86 6.28
C GLN A 48 7.57 1.80 6.06
N LEU A 49 6.38 1.28 5.71
CA LEU A 49 5.14 2.07 5.63
C LEU A 49 4.57 2.34 7.02
N ARG A 50 5.00 1.58 8.04
CA ARG A 50 4.55 1.72 9.42
C ARG A 50 4.98 3.06 9.99
N GLY A 51 4.05 3.74 10.65
CA GLY A 51 4.33 5.01 11.33
C GLY A 51 4.63 6.18 10.40
N GLN A 52 4.60 5.97 9.08
CA GLN A 52 4.67 7.05 8.10
C GLN A 52 3.35 7.83 8.12
N PRO A 53 3.39 9.17 8.13
CA PRO A 53 2.18 9.96 8.03
C PRO A 53 1.55 9.78 6.64
N ALA A 54 0.24 9.95 6.57
CA ALA A 54 -0.46 10.11 5.30
C ALA A 54 0.18 11.24 4.47
N ASN A 55 0.09 11.14 3.15
CA ASN A 55 0.71 12.01 2.15
C ASN A 55 2.24 11.90 2.05
N THR A 56 2.83 10.83 2.58
CA THR A 56 4.27 10.56 2.42
C THR A 56 4.57 9.92 1.07
N ILE A 57 5.61 10.39 0.39
CA ILE A 57 6.13 9.74 -0.82
C ILE A 57 6.99 8.55 -0.40
N VAL A 58 6.51 7.32 -0.67
CA VAL A 58 7.19 6.07 -0.26
C VAL A 58 8.13 5.53 -1.33
N ALA A 59 7.87 5.91 -2.59
CA ALA A 59 8.73 5.69 -3.73
C ALA A 59 8.43 6.76 -4.78
N ALA A 60 9.33 6.97 -5.73
CA ALA A 60 9.08 7.90 -6.83
C ALA A 60 7.76 7.53 -7.55
N GLY A 61 6.79 8.44 -7.54
CA GLY A 61 5.46 8.22 -8.15
C GLY A 61 4.45 7.46 -7.29
N VAL A 62 4.78 7.12 -6.04
CA VAL A 62 3.89 6.42 -5.10
C VAL A 62 3.76 7.20 -3.78
N LEU A 63 2.51 7.48 -3.42
CA LEU A 63 2.12 8.20 -2.21
C LEU A 63 1.43 7.23 -1.24
N LEU A 64 1.74 7.31 0.04
CA LEU A 64 0.94 6.70 1.10
C LEU A 64 -0.24 7.61 1.41
N VAL A 65 -1.45 7.19 1.06
CA VAL A 65 -2.69 7.95 1.31
C VAL A 65 -3.20 7.70 2.71
N GLU A 66 -3.12 6.47 3.18
CA GLU A 66 -3.62 6.07 4.48
C GLU A 66 -2.62 5.13 5.14
N GLY A 67 -2.12 5.57 6.29
CA GLY A 67 -1.23 4.78 7.13
C GLY A 67 -1.99 3.80 8.01
N TYR A 68 -1.23 2.88 8.58
CA TYR A 68 -1.64 1.85 9.52
C TYR A 68 -2.86 2.22 10.40
N SER A 69 -3.97 1.53 10.17
CA SER A 69 -5.16 1.53 11.03
C SER A 69 -5.27 0.15 11.68
N GLY A 70 -4.85 -0.01 12.93
CA GLY A 70 -4.94 -1.28 13.68
C GLY A 70 -4.06 -1.33 14.93
N ASP A 71 -4.19 -2.39 15.74
CA ASP A 71 -3.30 -2.69 16.88
C ASP A 71 -2.48 -3.99 16.66
N GLU A 72 -2.63 -4.61 15.48
CA GLU A 72 -2.05 -5.91 15.15
C GLU A 72 -0.63 -5.83 14.56
N ASN A 73 0.14 -6.90 14.76
CA ASN A 73 1.53 -6.97 14.38
C ASN A 73 1.70 -6.97 12.84
N ILE A 74 2.31 -5.92 12.27
CA ILE A 74 2.56 -5.77 10.81
C ILE A 74 3.50 -6.84 10.24
N THR A 75 4.28 -7.50 11.09
CA THR A 75 5.05 -8.69 10.69
C THR A 75 4.16 -9.86 10.26
N GLY A 76 2.84 -9.76 10.48
CA GLY A 76 1.83 -10.69 10.01
C GLY A 76 1.67 -10.75 8.48
N LYS A 77 0.89 -11.74 8.05
CA LYS A 77 0.61 -12.10 6.66
C LYS A 77 -0.08 -10.94 5.92
N LEU A 78 0.40 -10.61 4.70
CA LEU A 78 -0.38 -9.86 3.73
C LEU A 78 -1.43 -10.84 3.16
N SER A 79 -2.71 -10.59 3.41
CA SER A 79 -3.79 -11.53 3.05
C SER A 79 -4.61 -11.05 1.86
N CYS A 80 -4.79 -9.73 1.71
CA CYS A 80 -5.56 -9.15 0.62
C CYS A 80 -4.85 -7.94 0.01
N VAL A 81 -5.00 -7.79 -1.31
CA VAL A 81 -4.61 -6.59 -2.06
C VAL A 81 -5.79 -6.15 -2.90
N ASN A 82 -6.35 -4.98 -2.58
CA ASN A 82 -7.39 -4.34 -3.40
C ASN A 82 -6.76 -3.31 -4.31
N VAL A 83 -7.03 -3.41 -5.61
CA VAL A 83 -6.56 -2.45 -6.62
C VAL A 83 -7.77 -1.76 -7.22
N THR A 84 -7.87 -0.46 -6.99
CA THR A 84 -8.94 0.38 -7.55
C THR A 84 -8.32 1.32 -8.57
N VAL A 85 -8.70 1.14 -9.83
CA VAL A 85 -8.41 2.07 -10.92
C VAL A 85 -9.53 3.11 -10.98
N SER A 86 -9.17 4.39 -10.90
CA SER A 86 -10.13 5.45 -11.21
C SER A 86 -10.38 5.43 -12.73
N PRO A 87 -11.65 5.44 -13.20
CA PRO A 87 -11.99 5.46 -14.62
C PRO A 87 -11.59 6.76 -15.33
#